data_AF-A0A529HRU9-F1
#
_entry.id   AF-A0A529HRU9-F1
#
_cell.length_a   1.000
_cell.length_b   1.000
_cell.length_c   1.000
_cell.angle_alpha   90.00
_cell.angle_beta   90.00
_cell.angle_gamma   90.00
#
_symmetry.space_group_name_H-M   'P 1'
#
loop_
_entity.id
_entity.type
_entity.pdbx_description
1 polymer ?
#
loop_
_entity_poly.entity_id
_entity_poly.type
_entity_poly.pdbx_seq_one_letter_code
_entity_poly.pdbx_strand_id
1 'polypeptide(L)'
;LRAKGHMISTASLIEAERLARALAAIRERPKPGFEELRDASIAGLFNGEALLWKMVEAELLLGADVGEIPPDTPLAPLIDDLQRNQKTARLKPEALERELSIDLRSESGLFRSTLLHRLNVLGVNWGKLTDTGRSRGTFRERWMLAWQPEYAVQLVENLVYGPTIEKAANGRLVQMIAAAATLDTLAALVQGAITAALSEASAAGLVALEEKAAHSSECLELLASVPPLADIIRYGEARKTETERLAGLLERLIVEGSIALPYAARDLDVQAAAALIGAMRKAD
;
A
#
# COMPACT_ATOMS: atom_id res chain seq x y z
N LEU A 1 2.59 -24.51 -17.29
CA LEU A 1 3.89 -25.23 -17.25
C LEU A 1 4.81 -24.87 -18.41
N ARG A 2 4.47 -25.16 -19.67
CA ARG A 2 5.30 -24.73 -20.83
C ARG A 2 5.52 -23.21 -20.89
N ALA A 3 4.48 -22.42 -20.65
CA ALA A 3 4.58 -20.96 -20.55
C ALA A 3 5.48 -20.48 -19.39
N LYS A 4 5.72 -21.32 -18.38
CA LYS A 4 6.64 -21.08 -17.25
C LYS A 4 8.03 -21.70 -17.49
N GLY A 5 8.35 -22.11 -18.73
CA GLY A 5 9.66 -22.65 -19.11
C GLY A 5 9.85 -24.15 -18.87
N HIS A 6 8.85 -24.88 -18.35
CA HIS A 6 8.98 -26.32 -18.13
C HIS A 6 8.75 -27.13 -19.41
N MET A 7 9.71 -27.98 -19.75
CA MET A 7 9.66 -28.90 -20.88
C MET A 7 8.78 -30.11 -20.55
N ILE A 8 7.52 -30.07 -20.97
CA ILE A 8 6.57 -31.18 -20.76
C ILE A 8 6.16 -31.75 -22.11
N SER A 9 6.39 -33.04 -22.30
CA SER A 9 5.98 -33.78 -23.49
C SER A 9 4.49 -34.13 -23.44
N THR A 10 3.86 -34.28 -24.60
CA THR A 10 2.48 -34.79 -24.66
C THR A 10 2.38 -36.23 -24.13
N ALA A 11 3.45 -37.03 -24.27
CA ALA A 11 3.52 -38.39 -23.71
C ALA A 11 3.45 -38.39 -22.17
N SER A 12 4.13 -37.45 -21.52
CA SER A 12 4.08 -37.26 -20.05
C SER A 12 2.66 -36.95 -19.56
N LEU A 13 1.88 -36.19 -20.35
CA LEU A 13 0.49 -35.88 -20.03
C LEU A 13 -0.42 -37.11 -20.14
N ILE A 14 -0.25 -37.92 -21.20
CA ILE A 14 -0.98 -39.17 -21.40
C ILE A 14 -0.69 -40.14 -20.24
N GLU A 15 0.58 -40.25 -19.83
CA GLU A 15 0.93 -41.11 -18.71
C GLU A 15 0.43 -40.60 -17.36
N ALA A 16 0.44 -39.28 -17.12
CA ALA A 16 -0.18 -38.71 -15.93
C ALA A 16 -1.70 -39.01 -15.89
N GLU A 17 -2.41 -38.91 -17.02
CA GLU A 17 -3.83 -39.28 -17.08
C GLU A 17 -4.05 -40.77 -16.79
N ARG A 18 -3.24 -41.65 -17.40
CA ARG A 18 -3.32 -43.10 -17.18
C ARG A 18 -3.04 -43.45 -15.72
N LEU A 19 -2.03 -42.84 -15.10
CA LEU A 19 -1.69 -43.02 -13.71
C LEU A 19 -2.81 -42.54 -12.78
N ALA A 20 -3.44 -41.40 -13.06
CA ALA A 20 -4.58 -40.92 -12.28
C ALA A 20 -5.75 -41.91 -12.27
N ARG A 21 -6.04 -42.53 -13.43
CA ARG A 21 -7.06 -43.59 -13.56
C ARG A 21 -6.68 -44.86 -12.79
N ALA A 22 -5.42 -45.27 -12.83
CA ALA A 22 -4.94 -46.41 -12.05
C ALA A 22 -5.02 -46.16 -10.54
N LEU A 23 -4.63 -44.96 -10.09
CA LEU A 23 -4.75 -44.56 -8.68
C LEU A 23 -6.20 -44.55 -8.21
N ALA A 24 -7.13 -44.08 -9.05
CA ALA A 24 -8.56 -44.12 -8.74
C ALA A 24 -9.06 -45.56 -8.55
N ALA A 25 -8.65 -46.49 -9.42
CA ALA A 25 -9.00 -47.90 -9.31
C ALA A 25 -8.46 -48.55 -8.03
N ILE A 26 -7.19 -48.29 -7.69
CA ILE A 26 -6.56 -48.80 -6.44
C ILE A 26 -7.27 -48.25 -5.20
N ARG A 27 -7.77 -47.01 -5.26
CA ARG A 27 -8.50 -46.35 -4.17
C ARG A 27 -10.01 -46.61 -4.19
N GLU A 28 -10.47 -47.55 -5.01
CA GLU A 28 -11.89 -47.93 -5.15
C GLU A 28 -12.81 -46.75 -5.49
N ARG A 29 -12.30 -45.79 -6.28
CA ARG A 29 -13.07 -44.64 -6.75
C ARG A 29 -13.58 -44.85 -8.16
N PRO A 30 -14.82 -44.43 -8.47
CA PRO A 30 -15.40 -44.59 -9.81
C PRO A 30 -14.71 -43.72 -10.88
N LYS A 31 -13.99 -42.67 -10.47
CA LYS A 31 -13.21 -41.78 -11.34
C LYS A 31 -12.09 -41.07 -10.55
N PRO A 32 -11.02 -40.61 -11.22
CA PRO A 32 -9.98 -39.80 -10.57
C PRO A 32 -10.59 -38.55 -9.93
N GLY A 33 -10.31 -38.35 -8.65
CA GLY A 33 -10.55 -37.10 -7.93
C GLY A 33 -9.28 -36.23 -7.91
N PHE A 34 -9.35 -35.13 -7.16
CA PHE A 34 -8.24 -34.19 -7.01
C PHE A 34 -6.94 -34.86 -6.56
N GLU A 35 -7.01 -35.69 -5.52
CA GLU A 35 -5.84 -36.37 -4.95
C GLU A 35 -5.14 -37.28 -5.98
N GLU A 36 -5.92 -38.03 -6.78
CA GLU A 36 -5.37 -38.91 -7.83
C GLU A 36 -4.73 -38.11 -8.97
N LEU A 37 -5.36 -37.00 -9.37
CA LEU A 37 -4.83 -36.10 -10.39
C LEU A 37 -3.57 -35.38 -9.92
N ARG A 38 -3.53 -34.95 -8.64
CA ARG A 38 -2.36 -34.31 -8.03
C ARG A 38 -1.18 -35.27 -7.99
N ASP A 39 -1.37 -36.46 -7.43
CA ASP A 39 -0.28 -37.43 -7.26
C ASP A 39 0.24 -37.91 -8.62
N ALA A 40 -0.64 -38.13 -9.59
CA ALA A 40 -0.26 -38.48 -10.95
C ALA A 40 0.46 -37.34 -11.69
N SER A 41 0.05 -36.08 -11.45
CA SER A 41 0.73 -34.91 -11.99
C SER A 41 2.13 -34.76 -11.39
N ILE A 42 2.28 -34.91 -10.07
CA ILE A 42 3.59 -34.89 -9.39
C ILE A 42 4.50 -35.95 -10.00
N ALA A 43 4.03 -37.20 -10.11
CA ALA A 43 4.82 -38.29 -10.66
C ALA A 43 5.14 -38.12 -12.17
N GLY A 44 4.15 -37.78 -12.99
CA GLY A 44 4.27 -37.82 -14.45
C GLY A 44 4.69 -36.49 -15.12
N LEU A 45 4.41 -35.35 -14.49
CA LEU A 45 4.68 -34.02 -15.04
C LEU A 45 5.81 -33.28 -14.33
N PHE A 46 6.05 -33.61 -13.06
CA PHE A 46 7.07 -32.99 -12.21
C PHE A 46 8.15 -33.98 -11.76
N ASN A 47 8.26 -35.14 -12.41
CA ASN A 47 9.27 -36.18 -12.11
C ASN A 47 9.32 -36.61 -10.62
N GLY A 48 8.18 -36.56 -9.92
CA GLY A 48 8.07 -36.89 -8.50
C GLY A 48 8.34 -35.72 -7.55
N GLU A 49 8.69 -34.52 -8.04
CA GLU A 49 9.03 -33.38 -7.20
C GLU A 49 7.78 -32.62 -6.73
N ALA A 50 7.30 -32.94 -5.52
CA ALA A 50 6.15 -32.27 -4.91
C ALA A 50 6.35 -30.77 -4.68
N LEU A 51 7.60 -30.30 -4.53
CA LEU A 51 7.93 -28.87 -4.42
C LEU A 51 7.58 -28.09 -5.69
N LEU A 52 7.80 -28.67 -6.88
CA LEU A 52 7.44 -28.02 -8.14
C LEU A 52 5.93 -27.91 -8.32
N TRP A 53 5.16 -28.88 -7.81
CA TRP A 53 3.70 -28.79 -7.75
C TRP A 53 3.26 -27.59 -6.90
N LYS A 54 3.86 -27.39 -5.72
CA LYS A 54 3.53 -26.25 -4.84
C LYS A 54 3.68 -24.89 -5.50
N MET A 55 4.60 -24.75 -6.46
CA MET A 55 4.78 -23.50 -7.22
C MET A 55 3.63 -23.16 -8.17
N VAL A 56 2.80 -24.13 -8.53
CA VAL A 56 1.67 -23.95 -9.47
C VAL A 56 0.31 -24.29 -8.87
N GLU A 57 0.29 -24.95 -7.70
CA GLU A 57 -0.90 -25.42 -7.01
C GLU A 57 -1.94 -24.30 -6.79
N ALA A 58 -1.52 -23.16 -6.27
CA ALA A 58 -2.42 -22.05 -5.98
C ALA A 58 -3.13 -21.53 -7.25
N GLU A 59 -2.37 -21.32 -8.32
CA GLU A 59 -2.91 -20.83 -9.60
C GLU A 59 -3.84 -21.85 -10.27
N LEU A 60 -3.50 -23.15 -10.22
CA LEU A 60 -4.29 -24.22 -10.85
C LEU A 60 -5.58 -24.56 -10.10
N LEU A 61 -5.56 -24.52 -8.76
CA LEU A 61 -6.69 -24.98 -7.94
C LEU A 61 -7.63 -23.85 -7.53
N LEU A 62 -7.06 -22.70 -7.17
CA LEU A 62 -7.84 -21.57 -6.71
C LEU A 62 -8.14 -20.60 -7.84
N GLY A 63 -7.26 -20.55 -8.86
CA GLY A 63 -7.28 -19.48 -9.85
C GLY A 63 -6.85 -18.14 -9.24
N ALA A 64 -6.79 -17.09 -10.06
CA ALA A 64 -6.55 -15.72 -9.61
C ALA A 64 -7.84 -14.88 -9.57
N ASP A 65 -8.92 -15.40 -10.17
CA ASP A 65 -10.16 -14.67 -10.35
C ASP A 65 -10.90 -14.50 -9.02
N VAL A 66 -11.20 -13.26 -8.69
CA VAL A 66 -12.09 -12.91 -7.60
C VAL A 66 -13.53 -12.97 -8.13
N GLY A 67 -14.45 -13.56 -7.36
CA GLY A 67 -15.86 -13.62 -7.73
C GLY A 67 -16.45 -12.24 -8.01
N GLU A 68 -17.30 -12.15 -9.02
CA GLU A 68 -17.97 -10.90 -9.42
C GLU A 68 -19.40 -10.88 -8.88
N ILE A 69 -19.84 -9.71 -8.38
CA ILE A 69 -21.22 -9.51 -7.95
C ILE A 69 -22.03 -9.07 -9.18
N PRO A 70 -23.20 -9.69 -9.46
CA PRO A 70 -24.05 -9.30 -10.59
C PRO A 70 -24.43 -7.82 -10.54
N PRO A 71 -24.53 -7.13 -11.69
CA PRO A 71 -24.76 -5.68 -11.75
C PRO A 71 -26.10 -5.24 -11.14
N ASP A 72 -27.09 -6.14 -11.07
CA ASP A 72 -28.42 -5.86 -10.53
C ASP A 72 -28.47 -5.96 -8.99
N THR A 73 -27.37 -6.34 -8.34
CA THR A 73 -27.31 -6.46 -6.88
C THR A 73 -27.00 -5.09 -6.27
N PRO A 74 -27.81 -4.59 -5.31
CA PRO A 74 -27.50 -3.34 -4.63
C PRO A 74 -26.19 -3.48 -3.85
N LEU A 75 -25.16 -2.74 -4.27
CA LEU A 75 -23.86 -2.70 -3.63
C LEU A 75 -23.80 -1.63 -2.55
N ALA A 76 -22.99 -1.87 -1.52
CA ALA A 76 -22.60 -0.82 -0.59
C ALA A 76 -21.87 0.31 -1.36
N PRO A 77 -22.11 1.59 -1.04
CA PRO A 77 -21.59 2.73 -1.82
C PRO A 77 -20.08 2.68 -2.10
N LEU A 78 -19.26 2.31 -1.12
CA LEU A 78 -17.80 2.22 -1.29
C LEU A 78 -17.34 1.05 -2.15
N ILE A 79 -18.10 -0.06 -2.18
CA ILE A 79 -17.81 -1.19 -3.07
C ILE A 79 -18.11 -0.79 -4.51
N ASP A 80 -19.26 -0.16 -4.75
CA ASP A 80 -19.63 0.39 -6.06
C ASP A 80 -18.62 1.44 -6.54
N ASP A 81 -18.22 2.35 -5.66
CA ASP A 81 -17.22 3.36 -5.97
C ASP A 81 -15.85 2.75 -6.29
N LEU A 82 -15.40 1.74 -5.53
CA LEU A 82 -14.18 1.03 -5.83
C LEU A 82 -14.26 0.33 -7.19
N GLN A 83 -15.37 -0.33 -7.53
CA GLN A 83 -15.53 -0.99 -8.84
C GLN A 83 -15.44 0.02 -10.00
N ARG A 84 -16.00 1.22 -9.86
CA ARG A 84 -15.82 2.30 -10.85
C ARG A 84 -14.35 2.70 -10.97
N ASN A 85 -13.67 2.92 -9.84
CA ASN A 85 -12.26 3.27 -9.81
C ASN A 85 -11.36 2.17 -10.41
N GLN A 86 -11.65 0.90 -10.15
CA GLN A 86 -10.95 -0.26 -10.73
C GLN A 86 -11.08 -0.31 -12.25
N LYS A 87 -12.29 -0.07 -12.78
CA LYS A 87 -12.55 0.00 -14.24
C LYS A 87 -11.76 1.14 -14.87
N THR A 88 -11.79 2.34 -14.29
CA THR A 88 -11.02 3.49 -14.77
C THR A 88 -9.50 3.26 -14.70
N ALA A 89 -9.01 2.70 -13.59
CA ALA A 89 -7.60 2.38 -13.39
C ALA A 89 -7.12 1.20 -14.26
N ARG A 90 -8.05 0.40 -14.79
CA ARG A 90 -7.79 -0.92 -15.42
C ARG A 90 -7.02 -1.85 -14.48
N LEU A 91 -7.37 -1.82 -13.20
CA LEU A 91 -6.79 -2.70 -12.17
C LEU A 91 -7.85 -3.74 -11.79
N LYS A 92 -7.65 -4.98 -12.24
CA LYS A 92 -8.48 -6.11 -11.84
C LYS A 92 -8.05 -6.62 -10.45
N PRO A 93 -8.98 -6.87 -9.52
CA PRO A 93 -8.68 -7.54 -8.26
C PRO A 93 -8.30 -9.00 -8.55
N GLU A 94 -7.12 -9.39 -8.13
CA GLU A 94 -6.55 -10.73 -8.30
C GLU A 94 -6.07 -11.21 -6.94
N ALA A 95 -6.39 -12.46 -6.57
CA ALA A 95 -6.00 -13.02 -5.27
C ALA A 95 -4.50 -13.35 -5.19
N LEU A 96 -3.89 -13.64 -6.33
CA LEU A 96 -2.45 -13.88 -6.44
C LEU A 96 -1.67 -12.57 -6.44
N GLU A 97 -0.47 -12.59 -5.86
CA GLU A 97 0.42 -11.44 -5.86
C GLU A 97 0.85 -11.06 -7.29
N ARG A 98 0.70 -9.78 -7.61
CA ARG A 98 1.12 -9.21 -8.89
C ARG A 98 1.89 -7.91 -8.68
N GLU A 99 3.09 -7.84 -9.25
CA GLU A 99 3.86 -6.60 -9.27
C GLU A 99 3.25 -5.59 -10.26
N LEU A 100 3.15 -4.34 -9.84
CA LEU A 100 2.70 -3.21 -10.65
C LEU A 100 3.72 -2.08 -10.54
N SER A 101 4.30 -1.69 -11.68
CA SER A 101 5.11 -0.47 -11.77
C SER A 101 4.27 0.67 -12.33
N ILE A 102 4.24 1.80 -11.63
CA ILE A 102 3.44 2.98 -11.95
C ILE A 102 4.37 4.12 -12.35
N ASP A 103 4.11 4.81 -13.47
CA ASP A 103 4.78 6.06 -13.85
C ASP A 103 3.92 7.26 -13.47
N LEU A 104 4.38 8.03 -12.48
CA LEU A 104 3.65 9.14 -11.88
C LEU A 104 3.47 10.34 -12.83
N ARG A 105 4.26 10.44 -13.91
CA ARG A 105 4.13 11.53 -14.90
C ARG A 105 2.92 11.36 -15.80
N SER A 106 2.36 10.15 -15.85
CA SER A 106 1.16 9.88 -16.63
C SER A 106 -0.08 10.07 -15.77
N GLU A 107 -1.11 10.71 -16.31
CA GLU A 107 -2.40 10.89 -15.62
C GLU A 107 -2.97 9.55 -15.14
N SER A 108 -2.87 8.51 -15.97
CA SER A 108 -3.30 7.16 -15.60
C SER A 108 -2.49 6.54 -14.46
N GLY A 109 -1.20 6.86 -14.38
CA GLY A 109 -0.33 6.36 -13.32
C GLY A 109 -0.58 7.09 -12.01
N LEU A 110 -0.69 8.42 -12.06
CA LEU A 110 -1.06 9.25 -10.93
C LEU A 110 -2.41 8.81 -10.34
N PHE A 111 -3.40 8.51 -11.19
CA PHE A 111 -4.70 7.99 -10.76
C PHE A 111 -4.57 6.66 -10.02
N ARG A 112 -3.77 5.72 -10.53
CA ARG A 112 -3.53 4.41 -9.89
C ARG A 112 -2.83 4.56 -8.54
N SER A 113 -1.77 5.37 -8.48
CA SER A 113 -1.03 5.64 -7.25
C SER A 113 -1.96 6.27 -6.20
N THR A 114 -2.66 7.34 -6.58
CA THR A 114 -3.66 8.02 -5.74
C THR A 114 -4.68 7.04 -5.18
N LEU A 115 -5.27 6.18 -6.02
CA LEU A 115 -6.25 5.18 -5.58
C LEU A 115 -5.68 4.21 -4.54
N LEU A 116 -4.48 3.67 -4.78
CA LEU A 116 -3.84 2.71 -3.86
C LEU A 116 -3.48 3.38 -2.52
N HIS A 117 -2.98 4.62 -2.54
CA HIS A 117 -2.73 5.38 -1.32
C HIS A 117 -4.01 5.65 -0.52
N ARG A 118 -5.11 6.03 -1.19
CA ARG A 118 -6.42 6.23 -0.54
C ARG A 118 -6.93 4.94 0.10
N LEU A 119 -6.78 3.79 -0.56
CA LEU A 119 -7.17 2.50 0.00
C LEU A 119 -6.34 2.12 1.23
N ASN A 120 -5.03 2.38 1.20
CA ASN A 120 -4.17 2.16 2.37
C ASN A 120 -4.57 3.03 3.57
N VAL A 121 -5.00 4.29 3.34
CA VAL A 121 -5.56 5.14 4.41
C VAL A 121 -6.80 4.51 5.05
N LEU A 122 -7.65 3.85 4.24
CA LEU A 122 -8.83 3.10 4.69
C LEU A 122 -8.48 1.75 5.35
N GLY A 123 -7.20 1.40 5.46
CA GLY A 123 -6.76 0.09 5.95
C GLY A 123 -6.94 -1.05 4.94
N VAL A 124 -7.39 -0.74 3.72
CA VAL A 124 -7.59 -1.67 2.62
C VAL A 124 -6.27 -1.80 1.86
N ASN A 125 -5.40 -2.68 2.34
CA ASN A 125 -4.03 -2.83 1.84
C ASN A 125 -3.95 -3.66 0.54
N TRP A 126 -4.78 -3.32 -0.45
CA TRP A 126 -4.80 -3.99 -1.75
C TRP A 126 -3.44 -3.89 -2.47
N GLY A 127 -2.73 -2.77 -2.28
CA GLY A 127 -1.37 -2.60 -2.74
C GLY A 127 -0.41 -2.30 -1.60
N LYS A 128 0.71 -3.03 -1.56
CA LYS A 128 1.85 -2.74 -0.70
C LYS A 128 2.96 -2.10 -1.52
N LEU A 129 3.38 -0.90 -1.11
CA LEU A 129 4.48 -0.20 -1.76
C LEU A 129 5.81 -0.89 -1.40
N THR A 130 6.56 -1.32 -2.42
CA THR A 130 7.82 -2.08 -2.26
C THR A 130 9.06 -1.24 -2.52
N ASP A 131 8.95 -0.25 -3.40
CA ASP A 131 9.99 0.74 -3.65
C ASP A 131 9.35 2.09 -3.97
N THR A 132 9.78 3.11 -3.24
CA THR A 132 9.32 4.49 -3.35
C THR A 132 10.05 5.29 -4.43
N GLY A 133 11.01 4.73 -5.18
CA GLY A 133 11.74 5.53 -6.16
C GLY A 133 12.38 6.76 -5.50
N ARG A 134 12.94 6.60 -4.29
CA ARG A 134 13.40 7.70 -3.42
C ARG A 134 14.63 8.44 -3.92
N SER A 135 15.11 8.14 -5.13
CA SER A 135 16.22 8.84 -5.78
C SER A 135 15.71 10.03 -6.61
N ARG A 136 16.48 11.13 -6.66
CA ARG A 136 16.19 12.27 -7.55
C ARG A 136 15.97 11.77 -8.98
N GLY A 137 14.73 11.83 -9.47
CA GLY A 137 14.38 11.50 -10.87
C GLY A 137 13.64 10.17 -11.09
N THR A 138 13.37 9.38 -10.05
CA THR A 138 12.54 8.17 -10.19
C THR A 138 11.07 8.51 -9.97
N PHE A 139 10.39 8.95 -11.03
CA PHE A 139 8.94 9.14 -11.09
C PHE A 139 8.17 7.80 -11.16
N ARG A 140 8.65 6.80 -10.40
CA ARG A 140 8.12 5.44 -10.44
C ARG A 140 7.89 4.90 -9.05
N GLU A 141 6.75 4.27 -8.89
CA GLU A 141 6.42 3.46 -7.73
C GLU A 141 6.33 2.00 -8.14
N ARG A 142 6.75 1.10 -7.24
CA ARG A 142 6.55 -0.34 -7.39
C ARG A 142 5.65 -0.86 -6.29
N TRP A 143 4.58 -1.52 -6.70
CA TRP A 143 3.54 -2.04 -5.83
C TRP A 143 3.43 -3.55 -5.97
N MET A 144 3.20 -4.24 -4.87
CA MET A 144 2.75 -5.63 -4.85
C MET A 144 1.25 -5.62 -4.56
N LEU A 145 0.46 -6.06 -5.53
CA LEU A 145 -1.00 -6.11 -5.42
C LEU A 145 -1.45 -7.53 -5.09
N ALA A 146 -2.33 -7.67 -4.11
CA ALA A 146 -3.04 -8.92 -3.83
C ALA A 146 -4.39 -8.59 -3.19
N TRP A 147 -5.48 -9.02 -3.80
CA TRP A 147 -6.82 -8.81 -3.28
C TRP A 147 -7.15 -9.85 -2.21
N GLN A 148 -7.72 -9.39 -1.10
CA GLN A 148 -8.21 -10.24 -0.02
C GLN A 148 -9.71 -10.01 0.19
N PRO A 149 -10.53 -11.05 0.42
CA PRO A 149 -11.97 -10.89 0.65
C PRO A 149 -12.31 -9.92 1.79
N GLU A 150 -11.47 -9.85 2.82
CA GLU A 150 -11.61 -8.99 4.00
C GLU A 150 -11.65 -7.50 3.62
N TYR A 151 -11.04 -7.12 2.50
CA TYR A 151 -11.05 -5.74 2.00
C TYR A 151 -12.45 -5.26 1.64
N ALA A 152 -13.35 -6.15 1.19
CA ALA A 152 -14.74 -5.79 0.96
C ALA A 152 -15.46 -5.42 2.27
N VAL A 153 -15.16 -6.16 3.36
CA VAL A 153 -15.72 -5.89 4.69
C VAL A 153 -15.18 -4.57 5.24
N GLN A 154 -13.86 -4.36 5.15
CA GLN A 154 -13.22 -3.11 5.57
C GLN A 154 -13.77 -1.89 4.82
N LEU A 155 -14.09 -2.02 3.52
CA LEU A 155 -14.75 -0.93 2.78
C LEU A 155 -16.12 -0.60 3.37
N VAL A 156 -16.92 -1.60 3.76
CA VAL A 156 -18.22 -1.36 4.41
C VAL A 156 -18.06 -0.67 5.76
N GLU A 157 -17.07 -1.07 6.57
CA GLU A 157 -16.78 -0.42 7.86
C GLU A 157 -16.40 1.06 7.71
N ASN A 158 -15.71 1.40 6.62
CA ASN A 158 -15.29 2.77 6.34
C ASN A 158 -16.42 3.68 5.81
N LEU A 159 -17.64 3.17 5.58
CA LEU A 159 -18.78 3.98 5.14
C LEU A 159 -19.11 5.13 6.08
N VAL A 160 -18.79 4.99 7.38
CA VAL A 160 -18.97 6.04 8.38
C VAL A 160 -18.23 7.34 8.03
N TYR A 161 -17.14 7.25 7.25
CA TYR A 161 -16.35 8.40 6.84
C TYR A 161 -16.79 9.03 5.51
N GLY A 162 -17.58 8.32 4.71
CA GLY A 162 -18.11 8.85 3.45
C GLY A 162 -18.54 7.78 2.43
N PRO A 163 -19.31 8.18 1.41
CA PRO A 163 -19.86 7.24 0.42
C PRO A 163 -18.92 6.93 -0.75
N THR A 164 -17.81 7.67 -0.90
CA THR A 164 -16.79 7.48 -1.96
C THR A 164 -15.42 7.25 -1.35
N ILE A 165 -14.53 6.57 -2.06
CA ILE A 165 -13.16 6.27 -1.58
C ILE A 165 -12.43 7.55 -1.17
N GLU A 166 -12.59 8.62 -1.97
CA GLU A 166 -12.02 9.93 -1.66
C GLU A 166 -12.58 10.55 -0.37
N LYS A 167 -13.91 10.57 -0.21
CA LYS A 167 -14.54 11.16 0.98
C LYS A 167 -14.24 10.37 2.23
N ALA A 168 -14.33 9.04 2.14
CA ALA A 168 -14.02 8.17 3.26
C ALA A 168 -12.56 8.31 3.69
N ALA A 169 -11.61 8.36 2.74
CA ALA A 169 -10.20 8.52 3.07
C ALA A 169 -9.91 9.90 3.67
N ASN A 170 -10.52 10.98 3.16
CA ASN A 170 -10.45 12.30 3.79
C ASN A 170 -10.98 12.26 5.23
N GLY A 171 -12.20 11.78 5.44
CA GLY A 171 -12.84 11.75 6.75
C GLY A 171 -12.06 10.95 7.78
N ARG A 172 -11.54 9.78 7.38
CA ARG A 172 -10.69 8.95 8.25
C ARG A 172 -9.38 9.64 8.60
N LEU A 173 -8.71 10.25 7.63
CA LEU A 173 -7.42 10.88 7.86
C LEU A 173 -7.56 12.18 8.68
N VAL A 174 -8.63 12.95 8.49
CA VAL A 174 -9.00 14.08 9.37
C VAL A 174 -9.22 13.61 10.81
N GLN A 175 -9.91 12.48 11.02
CA GLN A 175 -10.08 11.92 12.37
C GLN A 175 -8.73 11.54 12.99
N MET A 176 -7.82 10.94 12.21
CA MET A 176 -6.47 10.59 12.67
C MET A 176 -5.63 11.82 13.00
N ILE A 177 -5.72 12.88 12.19
CA ILE A 177 -5.07 14.18 12.44
C ILE A 177 -5.54 14.76 13.77
N ALA A 178 -6.85 14.78 14.02
CA ALA A 178 -7.41 15.32 15.27
C ALA A 178 -6.94 14.55 16.52
N ALA A 179 -6.62 13.26 16.37
CA ALA A 179 -6.12 12.41 17.46
C ALA A 179 -4.58 12.41 17.60
N ALA A 180 -3.85 13.05 16.68
CA ALA A 180 -2.40 12.94 16.61
C ALA A 180 -1.69 13.71 17.74
N ALA A 181 -0.94 12.97 18.56
CA ALA A 181 -0.33 13.50 19.77
C ALA A 181 1.05 14.12 19.58
N THR A 182 1.75 13.90 18.46
CA THR A 182 3.09 14.46 18.21
C THR A 182 3.19 15.18 16.87
N LEU A 183 4.15 16.10 16.74
CA LEU A 183 4.39 16.83 15.49
C LEU A 183 4.86 15.90 14.36
N ASP A 184 5.67 14.89 14.69
CA ASP A 184 6.11 13.84 13.75
C ASP A 184 4.93 13.05 13.18
N THR A 185 4.00 12.59 14.04
CA THR A 185 2.81 11.88 13.57
C THR A 185 1.93 12.75 12.68
N LEU A 186 1.76 14.03 13.01
CA LEU A 186 1.01 14.96 12.17
C LEU A 186 1.68 15.16 10.81
N ALA A 187 3.00 15.37 10.77
CA ALA A 187 3.73 15.56 9.53
C ALA A 187 3.61 14.33 8.60
N ALA A 188 3.70 13.12 9.15
CA ALA A 188 3.48 11.89 8.41
C ALA A 188 2.05 11.76 7.85
N LEU A 189 1.02 12.16 8.63
CA LEU A 189 -0.36 12.17 8.17
C LEU A 189 -0.59 13.19 7.06
N VAL A 190 -0.04 14.40 7.18
CA VAL A 190 -0.10 15.43 6.12
C VAL A 190 0.59 14.96 4.86
N GLN A 191 1.76 14.33 4.98
CA GLN A 191 2.44 13.71 3.83
C GLN A 191 1.52 12.68 3.14
N GLY A 192 0.92 11.78 3.93
CA GLY A 192 -0.04 10.79 3.42
C GLY A 192 -1.25 11.42 2.73
N ALA A 193 -1.78 12.53 3.28
CA ALA A 193 -2.90 13.26 2.68
C ALA A 193 -2.54 13.83 1.30
N ILE A 194 -1.36 14.43 1.18
CA ILE A 194 -0.85 15.01 -0.08
C ILE A 194 -0.61 13.91 -1.11
N THR A 195 0.08 12.84 -0.74
CA THR A 195 0.35 11.69 -1.63
C THR A 195 -0.95 11.02 -2.11
N ALA A 196 -1.99 10.97 -1.26
CA ALA A 196 -3.30 10.43 -1.61
C ALA A 196 -4.24 11.46 -2.27
N ALA A 197 -3.76 12.67 -2.57
CA ALA A 197 -4.55 13.78 -3.11
C ALA A 197 -5.86 14.03 -2.32
N LEU A 198 -5.76 14.11 -1.00
CA LEU A 198 -6.87 14.29 -0.05
C LEU A 198 -6.90 15.73 0.48
N SER A 199 -7.45 16.66 -0.29
CA SER A 199 -7.34 18.10 -0.01
C SER A 199 -7.96 18.54 1.32
N GLU A 200 -9.05 17.93 1.77
CA GLU A 200 -9.67 18.30 3.05
C GLU A 200 -8.78 17.90 4.22
N ALA A 201 -8.21 16.69 4.15
CA ALA A 201 -7.28 16.21 5.16
C ALA A 201 -5.93 16.95 5.15
N SER A 202 -5.41 17.30 3.96
CA SER A 202 -4.20 18.13 3.83
C SER A 202 -4.39 19.50 4.49
N ALA A 203 -5.52 20.16 4.24
CA ALA A 203 -5.82 21.46 4.82
C ALA A 203 -5.98 21.38 6.35
N ALA A 204 -6.73 20.41 6.87
CA ALA A 204 -6.90 20.21 8.30
C ALA A 204 -5.57 19.88 9.01
N GLY A 205 -4.75 19.05 8.38
CA GLY A 205 -3.45 18.65 8.90
C GLY A 205 -2.45 19.80 8.95
N LEU A 206 -2.45 20.66 7.94
CA LEU A 206 -1.60 21.85 7.92
C LEU A 206 -1.96 22.83 9.05
N VAL A 207 -3.24 23.07 9.29
CA VAL A 207 -3.69 23.88 10.43
C VAL A 207 -3.27 23.26 11.76
N ALA A 208 -3.44 21.95 11.92
CA ALA A 208 -3.01 21.23 13.13
C ALA A 208 -1.49 21.27 13.34
N LEU A 209 -0.71 21.19 12.26
CA LEU A 209 0.75 21.35 12.30
C LEU A 209 1.15 22.76 12.75
N GLU A 210 0.56 23.80 12.15
CA GLU A 210 0.82 25.20 12.50
C GLU A 210 0.48 25.49 13.97
N GLU A 211 -0.68 25.04 14.43
CA GLU A 211 -1.14 25.22 15.81
C GLU A 211 -0.21 24.51 16.79
N LYS A 212 0.18 23.27 16.49
CA LYS A 212 1.04 22.49 17.38
C LYS A 212 2.49 23.00 17.39
N ALA A 213 3.02 23.37 16.23
CA ALA A 213 4.32 24.02 16.13
C ALA A 213 4.38 25.30 16.98
N ALA A 214 3.32 26.12 16.96
CA ALA A 214 3.26 27.33 17.76
C ALA A 214 3.28 27.09 19.28
N HIS A 215 2.93 25.89 19.75
CA HIS A 215 2.92 25.53 21.16
C HIS A 215 4.07 24.60 21.57
N SER A 216 4.84 24.07 20.61
CA SER A 216 5.99 23.22 20.89
C SER A 216 7.20 24.09 21.19
N SER A 217 7.79 23.88 22.36
CA SER A 217 9.08 24.49 22.75
C SER A 217 10.20 23.45 22.83
N GLU A 218 9.89 22.19 22.52
CA GLU A 218 10.84 21.09 22.60
C GLU A 218 11.65 21.00 21.30
N CYS A 219 12.93 21.36 21.38
CA CYS A 219 13.85 21.38 20.23
C CYS A 219 13.87 20.04 19.45
N LEU A 220 13.79 18.90 20.15
CA LEU A 220 13.77 17.57 19.52
C LEU A 220 12.53 17.36 18.65
N GLU A 221 11.35 17.79 19.10
CA GLU A 221 10.11 17.67 18.30
C GLU A 221 10.16 18.58 17.08
N LEU A 222 10.66 19.82 17.23
CA LEU A 222 10.83 20.76 16.14
C LEU A 222 11.76 20.17 15.07
N LEU A 223 12.94 19.69 15.46
CA LEU A 223 13.90 19.07 14.53
C LEU A 223 13.38 17.80 13.88
N ALA A 224 12.64 16.95 14.62
CA ALA A 224 12.08 15.71 14.08
C ALA A 224 11.02 15.97 13.00
N SER A 225 10.34 17.12 13.04
CA SER A 225 9.33 17.49 12.04
C SER A 225 9.91 18.07 10.74
N VAL A 226 11.16 18.54 10.74
CA VAL A 226 11.81 19.15 9.58
C VAL A 226 11.95 18.18 8.39
N PRO A 227 12.51 16.95 8.54
CA PRO A 227 12.68 16.03 7.44
C PRO A 227 11.38 15.69 6.68
N PRO A 228 10.28 15.28 7.34
CA PRO A 228 9.04 14.96 6.63
C PRO A 228 8.45 16.20 5.93
N LEU A 229 8.52 17.39 6.53
CA LEU A 229 8.07 18.64 5.89
C LEU A 229 8.91 19.02 4.67
N ALA A 230 10.24 18.88 4.78
CA ALA A 230 11.16 19.13 3.67
C ALA A 230 10.94 18.14 2.53
N ASP A 231 10.68 16.86 2.82
CA ASP A 231 10.37 15.85 1.83
C ASP A 231 9.04 16.13 1.12
N ILE A 232 8.02 16.62 1.84
CA ILE A 232 6.76 17.07 1.21
C ILE A 232 7.02 18.22 0.23
N ILE A 233 7.82 19.23 0.60
CA ILE A 233 8.11 20.36 -0.29
C ILE A 233 8.97 19.93 -1.48
N ARG A 234 9.92 19.02 -1.24
CA ARG A 234 10.91 18.58 -2.24
C ARG A 234 10.34 17.57 -3.24
N TYR A 235 9.42 16.71 -2.80
CA TYR A 235 8.92 15.58 -3.58
C TYR A 235 7.40 15.53 -3.72
N GLY A 236 6.65 16.31 -2.95
CA GLY A 236 5.20 16.30 -2.98
C GLY A 236 4.64 17.11 -4.14
N GLU A 237 3.69 16.53 -4.87
CA GLU A 237 2.76 17.25 -5.74
C GLU A 237 1.68 17.98 -4.92
N ALA A 238 2.07 18.63 -3.82
CA ALA A 238 1.19 19.49 -3.06
C ALA A 238 0.70 20.63 -3.96
N ARG A 239 -0.52 21.13 -3.74
CA ARG A 239 -0.99 22.30 -4.48
C ARG A 239 -0.04 23.47 -4.18
N LYS A 240 0.22 24.35 -5.15
CA LYS A 240 1.13 25.50 -4.97
C LYS A 240 0.90 26.26 -3.65
N THR A 241 -0.36 26.50 -3.30
CA THR A 241 -0.74 27.19 -2.06
C THR A 241 -0.42 26.40 -0.78
N GLU A 242 -0.50 25.07 -0.81
CA GLU A 242 -0.12 24.20 0.31
C GLU A 242 1.41 24.17 0.44
N THR A 243 2.12 24.08 -0.68
CA THR A 243 3.59 24.14 -0.72
C THR A 243 4.12 25.45 -0.15
N GLU A 244 3.51 26.59 -0.50
CA GLU A 244 3.90 27.91 0.02
C GLU A 244 3.71 28.00 1.54
N ARG A 245 2.59 27.51 2.08
CA ARG A 245 2.35 27.49 3.53
C ARG A 245 3.31 26.55 4.26
N LEU A 246 3.53 25.34 3.71
CA LEU A 246 4.48 24.39 4.28
C LEU A 246 5.90 24.94 4.27
N ALA A 247 6.31 25.66 3.22
CA ALA A 247 7.61 26.32 3.15
C ALA A 247 7.75 27.39 4.24
N GLY A 248 6.72 28.22 4.44
CA GLY A 248 6.71 29.21 5.52
C GLY A 248 6.75 28.58 6.92
N LEU A 249 6.01 27.48 7.13
CA LEU A 249 6.06 26.73 8.38
C LEU A 249 7.44 26.11 8.62
N LEU A 250 8.04 25.51 7.59
CA LEU A 250 9.36 24.90 7.66
C LEU A 250 10.44 25.94 8.01
N GLU A 251 10.43 27.11 7.36
CA GLU A 251 11.35 28.20 7.66
C GLU A 251 11.24 28.63 9.13
N ARG A 252 10.01 28.80 9.62
CA ARG A 252 9.76 29.14 11.02
C ARG A 252 10.28 28.08 11.99
N LEU A 253 10.01 26.80 11.73
CA LEU A 253 10.46 25.68 12.55
C LEU A 253 11.99 25.57 12.61
N ILE A 254 12.67 25.83 11.49
CA ILE A 254 14.13 25.84 11.42
C ILE A 254 14.70 26.98 12.28
N VAL A 255 14.11 28.17 12.21
CA VAL A 255 14.53 29.31 13.03
C VAL A 255 14.31 29.04 14.52
N GLU A 256 13.11 28.60 14.92
CA GLU A 256 12.76 28.29 16.31
C GLU A 256 13.63 27.14 16.85
N GLY A 257 13.81 26.08 16.07
CA GLY A 257 14.69 24.95 16.41
C GLY A 257 16.15 25.38 16.59
N SER A 258 16.66 26.24 15.71
CA SER A 258 18.03 26.77 15.80
C SER A 258 18.25 27.63 17.04
N ILE A 259 17.23 28.38 17.48
CA ILE A 259 17.27 29.17 18.72
C ILE A 259 17.21 28.27 19.95
N ALA A 260 16.39 27.20 19.92
CA ALA A 260 16.24 26.27 21.03
C ALA A 260 17.43 25.31 21.18
N LEU A 261 18.18 25.05 20.10
CA LEU A 261 19.25 24.05 20.04
C LEU A 261 20.35 24.23 21.10
N PRO A 262 20.94 25.43 21.31
CA PRO A 262 22.00 25.60 22.31
C PRO A 262 21.52 25.39 23.75
N TYR A 263 20.22 25.56 24.00
CA TYR A 263 19.60 25.31 25.30
C TYR A 263 19.33 23.82 25.50
N ALA A 264 18.82 23.15 24.46
CA ALA A 264 18.58 21.71 24.48
C ALA A 264 19.87 20.88 24.57
N ALA A 265 21.02 21.42 24.13
CA ALA A 265 22.31 20.75 24.20
C ALA A 265 22.99 20.78 25.59
N ARG A 266 22.36 21.38 26.61
CA ARG A 266 22.93 21.50 27.97
C ARG A 266 22.63 20.27 28.81
N ASP A 267 23.61 19.85 29.63
CA ASP A 267 23.49 18.81 30.65
C ASP A 267 22.84 17.49 30.16
N LEU A 268 23.12 17.12 28.91
CA LEU A 268 22.62 15.89 28.31
C LEU A 268 23.44 14.68 28.75
N ASP A 269 22.75 13.58 29.00
CA ASP A 269 23.39 12.26 29.05
C ASP A 269 23.77 11.77 27.64
N VAL A 270 24.49 10.65 27.58
CA VAL A 270 24.99 10.07 26.31
C VAL A 270 23.84 9.67 25.38
N GLN A 271 22.70 9.22 25.92
CA GLN A 271 21.56 8.76 25.13
C GLN A 271 20.79 9.94 24.52
N ALA A 272 20.53 10.98 25.31
CA ALA A 272 19.86 12.19 24.87
C ALA A 272 20.72 12.99 23.87
N ALA A 273 22.04 13.03 24.09
CA ALA A 273 22.97 13.61 23.12
C ALA A 273 22.95 12.88 21.77
N ALA A 274 22.91 11.53 21.78
CA ALA A 274 22.82 10.74 20.56
C ALA A 274 21.50 10.98 19.81
N ALA A 275 20.37 11.09 20.53
CA ALA A 275 19.07 11.41 19.95
C ALA A 275 19.06 12.81 19.29
N LEU A 276 19.61 13.81 19.97
CA LEU A 276 19.71 15.19 19.44
C LEU A 276 20.58 15.26 18.18
N ILE A 277 21.74 14.62 18.19
CA ILE A 277 22.61 14.53 17.00
C ILE A 277 21.89 13.80 15.86
N GLY A 278 21.15 12.74 16.16
CA GLY A 278 20.36 12.00 15.18
C GLY A 278 19.27 12.86 14.54
N ALA A 279 18.56 13.67 15.33
CA ALA A 279 17.55 14.59 14.84
C ALA A 279 18.17 15.71 13.98
N MET A 280 19.27 16.32 14.43
CA MET A 280 20.00 17.34 13.67
C MET A 280 20.45 16.83 12.30
N ARG A 281 21.07 15.64 12.25
CA ARG A 281 21.56 15.05 10.98
C ARG A 281 20.45 14.71 9.98
N LYS A 282 19.23 14.48 10.45
CA LYS A 282 18.09 14.27 9.57
C LYS A 282 17.51 15.59 9.07
N ALA A 283 17.61 16.65 9.87
CA ALA A 283 17.09 17.98 9.59
C ALA A 283 18.02 18.81 8.68
N ASP A 284 19.33 18.55 8.71
CA ASP A 284 20.36 19.09 7.80
C ASP A 284 20.24 18.50 6.37
#